data_AF-A0A136JXJ6-F1
#
_entry.id   AF-A0A136JXJ6-F1
#
_cell.length_a   1.000
_cell.length_b   1.000
_cell.length_c   1.000
_cell.angle_alpha   90.00
_cell.angle_beta   90.00
_cell.angle_gamma   90.00
#
_symmetry.space_group_name_H-M   'P 1'
#
loop_
_entity.id
_entity.type
_entity.pdbx_description
1 polymer ?
#
loop_
_entity_poly.entity_id
_entity_poly.type
_entity_poly.pdbx_seq_one_letter_code
_entity_poly.pdbx_strand_id
1 'polypeptide(L)'
;MKGRIACSADRLSLLEPSMINSVVEPTAFQRGKQYHAERRVQMVDASDTELTSAVMGNSGLYEQTIRLHQGHLEAKCSCTLSEQPICRHGVAALLEYQRWFKAQNAPKGRPVPPRSDPEPAAAGHPVVDVKLSEVTQFTDWMQRAVEALEHGRPLPTQPAMESGAVSAWIQAIRDLDERRKQSEGARVGLDAELRNRETLVGRLTQDLEASVQEAKSLQMISRDLQREVGLYRAAVGKSDELSKRIEAFDGEVKEIAGILAQKSRRLEGVADTCRDVAALLKSLGKA
;
A
#
# COMPACT_ATOMS: atom_id res chain seq x y z
N MET A 1 10.11 25.74 -12.82
CA MET A 1 10.56 25.56 -11.42
C MET A 1 9.36 25.06 -10.63
N LYS A 2 9.24 23.74 -10.42
CA LYS A 2 8.01 23.07 -9.95
C LYS A 2 8.08 22.85 -8.43
N GLY A 3 6.97 23.07 -7.71
CA GLY A 3 6.82 22.68 -6.30
C GLY A 3 7.38 23.62 -5.23
N ARG A 4 7.62 24.92 -5.52
CA ARG A 4 7.99 25.94 -4.50
C ARG A 4 6.76 26.74 -4.10
N ILE A 5 6.42 26.72 -2.82
CA ILE A 5 5.33 27.52 -2.23
C ILE A 5 5.95 28.51 -1.26
N ALA A 6 5.63 29.79 -1.39
CA ALA A 6 6.02 30.78 -0.39
C ALA A 6 5.38 30.41 0.95
N CYS A 7 6.20 30.25 1.98
CA CYS A 7 5.79 29.72 3.27
C CYS A 7 6.40 30.56 4.38
N SER A 8 5.56 31.18 5.21
CA SER A 8 5.99 31.95 6.37
C SER A 8 6.26 31.08 7.61
N ALA A 9 5.95 29.79 7.55
CA ALA A 9 6.29 28.86 8.62
C ALA A 9 7.80 28.60 8.64
N ASP A 10 8.35 28.47 9.84
CA ASP A 10 9.73 28.05 10.12
C ASP A 10 9.82 26.55 10.47
N ARG A 11 8.69 25.91 10.77
CA ARG A 11 8.57 24.47 11.05
C ARG A 11 7.42 23.83 10.27
N LEU A 12 7.62 22.60 9.80
CA LEU A 12 6.61 21.79 9.11
C LEU A 12 5.39 21.49 10.00
N SER A 13 5.56 21.47 11.33
CA SER A 13 4.49 21.19 12.28
C SER A 13 3.43 22.29 12.33
N LEU A 14 3.80 23.52 11.93
CA LEU A 14 2.90 24.67 11.88
C LEU A 14 1.99 24.69 10.64
N LEU A 15 2.22 23.79 9.67
CA LEU A 15 1.46 23.75 8.41
C LEU A 15 0.08 23.07 8.57
N GLU A 16 -0.83 23.66 9.33
CA GLU A 16 -2.18 23.13 9.59
C GLU A 16 -2.92 22.64 8.33
N PRO A 17 -3.79 21.62 8.43
CA PRO A 17 -4.49 21.03 7.28
C PRO A 17 -5.25 22.04 6.42
N SER A 18 -5.76 23.12 7.02
CA SER A 18 -6.43 24.21 6.32
C SER A 18 -5.48 25.02 5.42
N MET A 19 -4.24 25.22 5.85
CA MET A 19 -3.18 25.87 5.05
C MET A 19 -2.72 24.98 3.91
N ILE A 20 -2.64 23.66 4.14
CA ILE A 20 -2.32 22.71 3.07
C ILE A 20 -3.46 22.71 2.03
N ASN A 21 -4.72 22.67 2.46
CA ASN A 21 -5.88 22.68 1.57
C ASN A 21 -6.00 23.95 0.72
N SER A 22 -5.52 25.11 1.21
CA SER A 22 -5.61 26.37 0.47
C SER A 22 -4.58 26.51 -0.66
N VAL A 23 -3.51 25.72 -0.62
CA VAL A 23 -2.40 25.81 -1.60
C VAL A 23 -2.34 24.65 -2.57
N VAL A 24 -3.14 23.60 -2.40
CA VAL A 24 -3.16 22.41 -3.26
C VAL A 24 -4.48 22.27 -4.02
N GLU A 25 -4.48 21.50 -5.11
CA GLU A 25 -5.71 21.16 -5.81
C GLU A 25 -6.71 20.41 -4.89
N PRO A 26 -8.02 20.74 -4.94
CA PRO A 26 -9.01 20.11 -4.05
C PRO A 26 -9.05 18.58 -4.14
N THR A 27 -8.85 18.03 -5.35
CA THR A 27 -8.82 16.60 -5.62
C THR A 27 -7.58 15.93 -5.02
N ALA A 28 -6.42 16.60 -5.06
CA ALA A 28 -5.19 16.17 -4.44
C ALA A 28 -5.33 16.16 -2.91
N PHE A 29 -5.97 17.18 -2.33
CA PHE A 29 -6.22 17.22 -0.88
C PHE A 29 -7.11 16.08 -0.40
N GLN A 30 -8.25 15.87 -1.08
CA GLN A 30 -9.20 14.81 -0.72
C GLN A 30 -8.57 13.42 -0.79
N ARG A 31 -7.83 13.12 -1.88
CA ARG A 31 -7.13 11.84 -2.01
C ARG A 31 -5.98 11.70 -1.03
N GLY A 32 -5.25 12.77 -0.74
CA GLY A 32 -4.20 12.76 0.28
C GLY A 32 -4.75 12.48 1.67
N LYS A 33 -5.90 13.06 2.01
CA LYS A 33 -6.63 12.76 3.25
C LYS A 33 -7.06 11.30 3.33
N GLN A 34 -7.54 10.74 2.22
CA GLN A 34 -7.88 9.32 2.13
C GLN A 34 -6.66 8.42 2.39
N TYR A 35 -5.53 8.68 1.72
CA TYR A 35 -4.30 7.90 1.91
C TYR A 35 -3.75 7.99 3.34
N HIS A 36 -3.86 9.16 3.97
CA HIS A 36 -3.54 9.32 5.39
C HIS A 36 -4.47 8.50 6.30
N ALA A 37 -5.80 8.56 6.06
CA ALA A 37 -6.79 7.84 6.85
C ALA A 37 -6.61 6.31 6.77
N GLU A 38 -6.26 5.81 5.59
CA GLU A 38 -5.98 4.40 5.31
C GLU A 38 -4.56 3.96 5.75
N ARG A 39 -3.81 4.82 6.47
CA ARG A 39 -2.46 4.52 7.01
C ARG A 39 -1.46 4.08 5.94
N ARG A 40 -1.56 4.64 4.72
CA ARG A 40 -0.69 4.30 3.57
C ARG A 40 0.66 5.05 3.55
N VAL A 41 0.97 5.80 4.61
CA VAL A 41 2.17 6.64 4.69
C VAL A 41 3.15 6.02 5.67
N GLN A 42 4.37 5.77 5.20
CA GLN A 42 5.49 5.36 6.02
C GLN A 42 6.49 6.51 6.14
N MET A 43 6.71 6.96 7.37
CA MET A 43 7.71 7.99 7.67
C MET A 43 9.10 7.34 7.65
N VAL A 44 9.99 7.82 6.78
CA VAL A 44 11.37 7.33 6.68
C VAL A 44 12.28 8.17 7.56
N ASP A 45 12.16 9.50 7.45
CA ASP A 45 12.89 10.45 8.27
C ASP A 45 12.08 11.74 8.44
N ALA A 46 12.20 12.38 9.59
CA ALA A 46 11.39 13.54 9.95
C ALA A 46 12.11 14.47 10.92
N SER A 47 12.22 15.73 10.52
CA SER A 47 12.74 16.84 11.32
C SER A 47 11.76 18.02 11.29
N ASP A 48 12.11 19.13 11.93
CA ASP A 48 11.28 20.34 11.92
C ASP A 48 11.21 21.01 10.54
N THR A 49 12.21 20.83 9.68
CA THR A 49 12.32 21.51 8.39
C THR A 49 12.36 20.57 7.19
N GLU A 50 12.52 19.27 7.41
CA GLU A 50 12.57 18.27 6.34
C GLU A 50 11.82 17.00 6.72
N LEU A 51 11.11 16.45 5.75
CA LEU A 51 10.31 15.24 5.85
C LEU A 51 10.62 14.33 4.65
N THR A 52 11.04 13.10 4.91
CA THR A 52 11.15 12.04 3.90
C THR A 52 10.19 10.89 4.25
N SER A 53 9.38 10.48 3.28
CA SER A 53 8.39 9.42 3.47
C SER A 53 8.17 8.60 2.21
N ALA A 54 7.57 7.42 2.38
CA ALA A 54 7.10 6.57 1.30
C ALA A 54 5.58 6.40 1.42
N VAL A 55 4.84 6.65 0.34
CA VAL A 55 3.37 6.55 0.31
C VAL A 55 2.93 5.51 -0.68
N MET A 56 2.12 4.56 -0.21
CA MET A 56 1.52 3.53 -1.04
C MET A 56 0.35 4.13 -1.83
N GLY A 57 0.63 4.49 -3.08
CA GLY A 57 -0.40 4.87 -4.04
C GLY A 57 -1.03 3.64 -4.70
N ASN A 58 -2.01 3.87 -5.58
CA ASN A 58 -2.74 2.78 -6.24
C ASN A 58 -1.86 1.97 -7.23
N SER A 59 -0.75 2.54 -7.69
CA SER A 59 0.12 1.93 -8.70
C SER A 59 1.53 1.62 -8.19
N GLY A 60 1.76 1.74 -6.87
CA GLY A 60 3.05 1.43 -6.26
C GLY A 60 3.40 2.32 -5.07
N LEU A 61 4.63 2.15 -4.59
CA LEU A 61 5.21 2.95 -3.51
C LEU A 61 5.89 4.19 -4.10
N TYR A 62 5.54 5.37 -3.58
CA TYR A 62 6.10 6.64 -4.02
C TYR A 62 6.89 7.29 -2.90
N GLU A 63 8.17 7.53 -3.15
CA GLU A 63 9.04 8.27 -2.26
C GLU A 63 8.83 9.76 -2.44
N GLN A 64 8.91 10.47 -1.33
CA GLN A 64 8.77 11.92 -1.33
C GLN A 64 9.59 12.58 -0.25
N THR A 65 10.03 13.78 -0.58
CA THR A 65 10.81 14.66 0.28
C THR A 65 10.17 16.04 0.27
N ILE A 66 9.85 16.55 1.45
CA ILE A 66 9.30 17.89 1.65
C ILE A 66 10.26 18.67 2.52
N ARG A 67 10.68 19.85 2.06
CA ARG A 67 11.67 20.70 2.73
C ARG A 67 11.16 22.10 2.88
N LEU A 68 11.42 22.68 4.04
CA LEU A 68 11.17 24.08 4.35
C LEU A 68 12.53 24.77 4.40
N HIS A 69 12.80 25.62 3.41
CA HIS A 69 14.11 26.27 3.26
C HIS A 69 13.92 27.70 2.73
N GLN A 70 14.56 28.68 3.38
CA GLN A 70 14.53 30.10 2.97
C GLN A 70 13.09 30.64 2.72
N GLY A 71 12.15 30.34 3.62
CA GLY A 71 10.76 30.80 3.50
C GLY A 71 9.98 30.16 2.34
N HIS A 72 10.44 29.02 1.84
CA HIS A 72 9.75 28.26 0.81
C HIS A 72 9.56 26.80 1.22
N LEU A 73 8.38 26.26 0.94
CA LEU A 73 8.09 24.84 1.02
C LEU A 73 8.35 24.22 -0.36
N GLU A 74 9.30 23.29 -0.42
CA GLU A 74 9.63 22.49 -1.58
C GLU A 74 9.12 21.07 -1.42
N ALA A 75 8.26 20.60 -2.32
CA ALA A 75 7.77 19.22 -2.32
C ALA A 75 8.25 18.47 -3.57
N LYS A 76 8.94 17.35 -3.36
CA LYS A 76 9.37 16.42 -4.41
C LYS A 76 8.76 15.05 -4.16
N CYS A 77 8.20 14.45 -5.20
CA CYS A 77 7.65 13.10 -5.14
C CYS A 77 8.05 12.34 -6.41
N SER A 78 8.29 11.04 -6.30
CA SER A 78 8.63 10.16 -7.43
C SER A 78 7.43 9.87 -8.35
N CYS A 79 6.23 10.33 -8.01
CA CYS A 79 5.04 10.14 -8.85
C CYS A 79 5.06 11.02 -10.11
N THR A 80 4.46 10.53 -11.20
CA THR A 80 4.36 11.24 -12.48
C THR A 80 3.15 12.18 -12.58
N LEU A 81 2.47 12.44 -11.47
CA LEU A 81 1.25 13.24 -11.43
C LEU A 81 1.53 14.71 -11.72
N SER A 82 0.66 15.35 -12.50
CA SER A 82 0.73 16.78 -12.82
C SER A 82 0.17 17.68 -11.74
N GLU A 83 -0.23 17.13 -10.58
CA GLU A 83 -0.78 17.86 -9.44
C GLU A 83 0.29 18.84 -8.90
N GLN A 84 -0.04 20.13 -8.91
CA GLN A 84 0.82 21.20 -8.40
C GLN A 84 0.10 21.96 -7.30
N PRO A 85 0.83 22.59 -6.37
CA PRO A 85 2.26 22.49 -6.10
C PRO A 85 2.66 21.23 -5.31
N ILE A 86 1.70 20.52 -4.71
CA ILE A 86 1.90 19.28 -3.95
C ILE A 86 0.89 18.26 -4.45
N CYS A 87 1.35 17.05 -4.77
CA CYS A 87 0.47 15.95 -5.14
C CYS A 87 -0.24 15.33 -3.92
N ARG A 88 -1.24 14.47 -4.17
CA ARG A 88 -1.93 13.70 -3.12
C ARG A 88 -1.00 12.96 -2.15
N HIS A 89 0.15 12.45 -2.62
CA HIS A 89 1.13 11.78 -1.74
C HIS A 89 1.77 12.78 -0.77
N GLY A 90 2.10 13.97 -1.24
CA GLY A 90 2.71 15.03 -0.43
C GLY A 90 1.75 15.57 0.61
N VAL A 91 0.47 15.70 0.26
CA VAL A 91 -0.59 16.02 1.23
C VAL A 91 -0.66 14.93 2.30
N ALA A 92 -0.71 13.65 1.91
CA ALA A 92 -0.77 12.55 2.85
C ALA A 92 0.44 12.53 3.81
N ALA A 93 1.64 12.84 3.29
CA ALA A 93 2.86 13.01 4.08
C ALA A 93 2.74 14.10 5.14
N LEU A 94 2.29 15.29 4.75
CA LEU A 94 2.19 16.42 5.67
C LEU A 94 1.17 16.14 6.78
N LEU A 95 0.03 15.55 6.43
CA LEU A 95 -0.98 15.14 7.42
C LEU A 95 -0.42 14.06 8.37
N GLU A 96 0.35 13.11 7.83
CA GLU A 96 1.03 12.08 8.63
C GLU A 96 2.04 12.69 9.59
N TYR A 97 2.88 13.59 9.10
CA TYR A 97 3.86 14.30 9.91
C TYR A 97 3.20 15.08 11.05
N GLN A 98 2.07 15.75 10.80
CA GLN A 98 1.35 16.44 11.86
C GLN A 98 0.81 15.51 12.92
N ARG A 99 0.25 14.36 12.53
CA ARG A 99 -0.22 13.36 13.47
C ARG A 99 0.93 12.81 14.30
N TRP A 100 2.04 12.47 13.65
CA TRP A 100 3.25 11.97 14.29
C TRP A 100 3.84 12.99 15.26
N PHE A 101 3.98 14.25 14.83
CA PHE A 101 4.49 15.34 15.66
C PHE A 101 3.57 15.64 16.84
N LYS A 102 2.24 15.65 16.63
CA LYS A 102 1.25 15.79 17.71
C LYS A 102 1.30 14.59 18.66
N ALA A 103 1.58 13.37 18.20
CA ALA A 103 1.73 12.21 19.08
C ALA A 103 3.04 12.26 19.91
N GLN A 104 4.11 12.83 19.36
CA GLN A 104 5.36 13.03 20.09
C GLN A 104 5.32 14.19 21.09
N ASN A 105 4.65 15.28 20.71
CA ASN A 105 4.56 16.51 21.49
C ASN A 105 3.25 16.65 22.26
N ALA A 106 2.32 15.71 22.12
CA ALA A 106 1.29 15.54 23.12
C ALA A 106 2.03 15.48 24.45
N PRO A 107 1.65 16.31 25.45
CA PRO A 107 2.15 16.08 26.78
C PRO A 107 1.92 14.59 26.99
N LYS A 108 3.00 13.84 27.26
CA LYS A 108 2.83 12.52 27.83
C LYS A 108 1.94 12.80 29.01
N GLY A 109 0.64 12.53 28.85
CA GLY A 109 -0.21 12.10 29.93
C GLY A 109 0.63 10.97 30.46
N ARG A 110 1.43 11.31 31.47
CA ARG A 110 2.17 10.38 32.26
C ARG A 110 1.11 9.29 32.45
N PRO A 111 1.32 8.02 32.06
CA PRO A 111 0.61 6.98 32.78
C PRO A 111 0.94 7.35 34.21
N VAL A 112 -0.05 7.83 34.97
CA VAL A 112 0.19 8.40 36.29
C VAL A 112 1.01 7.32 36.98
N PRO A 113 2.34 7.51 37.20
CA PRO A 113 2.98 6.65 38.15
C PRO A 113 2.17 6.93 39.40
N PRO A 114 1.71 5.89 40.13
CA PRO A 114 1.05 6.13 41.41
C PRO A 114 1.91 7.18 42.11
N ARG A 115 1.27 8.31 42.45
CA ARG A 115 1.91 9.48 43.05
C ARG A 115 3.04 8.97 43.93
N SER A 116 4.28 9.17 43.50
CA SER A 116 5.33 9.32 44.49
C SER A 116 4.90 10.57 45.22
N ASP A 117 4.42 10.38 46.44
CA ASP A 117 4.20 11.46 47.40
C ASP A 117 5.38 12.44 47.32
N PRO A 118 5.15 13.74 47.57
CA PRO A 118 6.25 14.70 47.62
C PRO A 118 7.37 14.10 48.47
N GLU A 119 8.56 14.04 47.87
CA GLU A 119 9.81 13.81 48.57
C GLU A 119 9.73 14.61 49.87
N PRO A 120 9.80 13.97 51.06
CA PRO A 120 9.82 14.73 52.29
C PRO A 120 11.09 15.55 52.23
N ALA A 121 10.91 16.87 52.09
CA ALA A 121 11.91 17.83 52.50
C ALA A 121 12.52 17.33 53.80
N ALA A 122 13.84 17.10 53.79
CA ALA A 122 14.69 16.69 54.91
C ALA A 122 13.99 16.81 56.27
N ALA A 123 13.19 15.81 56.60
CA ALA A 123 12.56 15.66 57.90
C ALA A 123 13.41 14.62 58.60
N GLY A 124 14.03 15.02 59.72
CA GLY A 124 14.88 14.16 60.51
C GLY A 124 14.21 12.80 60.74
N HIS A 125 15.02 11.75 60.74
CA HIS A 125 14.59 10.38 61.04
C HIS A 125 13.55 10.39 62.16
N PRO A 126 12.26 10.11 61.89
CA PRO A 126 11.34 9.87 62.96
C PRO A 126 11.80 8.56 63.59
N VAL A 127 12.13 8.60 64.87
CA VAL A 127 12.28 7.39 65.66
C VAL A 127 10.93 6.69 65.58
N VAL A 128 10.83 5.69 64.71
CA VAL A 128 9.61 4.91 64.52
C VAL A 128 9.48 4.06 65.77
N ASP A 129 8.58 4.47 66.66
CA ASP A 129 8.32 3.75 67.91
C ASP A 129 7.46 2.51 67.58
N VAL A 130 8.09 1.50 66.98
CA VAL A 130 7.44 0.25 66.63
C VAL A 130 7.33 -0.60 67.88
N LYS A 131 6.10 -0.85 68.33
CA LYS A 131 5.86 -1.75 69.47
C LYS A 131 6.29 -3.17 69.09
N LEU A 132 6.99 -3.86 69.98
CA LEU A 132 7.41 -5.26 69.78
C LEU A 132 6.23 -6.17 69.42
N SER A 133 5.04 -5.90 69.97
CA SER A 133 3.78 -6.61 69.66
C SER A 133 3.30 -6.45 68.21
N GLU A 134 3.65 -5.35 67.54
CA GLU A 134 3.35 -5.15 66.13
C GLU A 134 4.35 -5.91 65.25
N VAL A 135 5.62 -5.97 65.65
CA VAL A 135 6.66 -6.75 64.96
C VAL A 135 6.39 -8.26 65.04
N THR A 136 5.91 -8.77 66.18
CA THR A 136 5.55 -10.19 66.30
C THR A 136 4.36 -10.54 65.42
N GLN A 137 3.30 -9.71 65.44
CA GLN A 137 2.14 -9.87 64.56
C GLN A 137 2.50 -9.81 63.07
N PHE A 138 3.46 -8.94 62.70
CA PHE A 138 3.99 -8.86 61.35
C PHE A 138 4.75 -10.12 60.95
N THR A 139 5.60 -10.65 61.84
CA THR A 139 6.35 -11.89 61.60
C THR A 139 5.40 -13.06 61.38
N ASP A 140 4.36 -13.20 62.22
CA ASP A 140 3.34 -14.25 62.09
C ASP A 140 2.50 -14.10 60.82
N TRP A 141 2.20 -12.85 60.42
CA TRP A 141 1.53 -12.58 59.15
C TRP A 141 2.44 -12.88 57.95
N MET A 142 3.72 -12.50 58.02
CA MET A 142 4.71 -12.71 56.98
C MET A 142 4.96 -14.19 56.73
N GLN A 143 5.05 -15.01 57.78
CA GLN A 143 5.25 -16.45 57.63
C GLN A 143 4.09 -17.09 56.86
N ARG A 144 2.84 -16.72 57.19
CA ARG A 144 1.65 -17.16 56.44
C ARG A 144 1.60 -16.60 55.01
N ALA A 145 2.09 -15.38 54.81
CA ALA A 145 2.18 -14.75 53.49
C ALA A 145 3.18 -15.47 52.58
N VAL A 146 4.36 -15.84 53.11
CA VAL A 146 5.37 -16.62 52.38
C VAL A 146 4.81 -17.99 52.01
N GLU A 147 4.21 -18.71 52.96
CA GLU A 147 3.54 -19.99 52.69
C GLU A 147 2.45 -19.85 51.62
N ALA A 148 1.65 -18.78 51.66
CA ALA A 148 0.62 -18.53 50.66
C ALA A 148 1.24 -18.32 49.26
N LEU A 149 2.31 -17.53 49.16
CA LEU A 149 3.01 -17.27 47.89
C LEU A 149 3.64 -18.53 47.30
N GLU A 150 4.27 -19.36 48.13
CA GLU A 150 4.86 -20.64 47.69
C GLU A 150 3.81 -21.59 47.08
N HIS A 151 2.59 -21.57 47.61
CA HIS A 151 1.49 -22.40 47.13
C HIS A 151 0.57 -21.69 46.11
N GLY A 152 0.94 -20.48 45.65
CA GLY A 152 0.15 -19.70 44.69
C GLY A 152 -1.22 -19.22 45.21
N ARG A 153 -1.39 -19.13 46.53
CA ARG A 153 -2.62 -18.69 47.21
C ARG A 153 -2.63 -17.18 47.41
N PRO A 154 -3.81 -16.55 47.58
CA PRO A 154 -3.89 -15.12 47.89
C PRO A 154 -3.24 -14.80 49.24
N LEU A 155 -2.62 -13.62 49.33
CA LEU A 155 -2.03 -13.14 50.58
C LEU A 155 -3.08 -13.06 51.71
N PRO A 156 -2.70 -13.41 52.95
CA PRO A 156 -3.60 -13.35 54.10
C PRO A 156 -4.05 -11.92 54.39
N THR A 157 -5.28 -11.79 54.89
CA THR A 157 -5.86 -10.50 55.30
C THR A 157 -5.00 -9.83 56.38
N GLN A 158 -4.97 -8.50 56.32
CA GLN A 158 -4.22 -7.69 57.27
C GLN A 158 -4.76 -7.90 58.71
N PRO A 159 -3.87 -8.07 59.70
CA PRO A 159 -4.29 -8.15 61.10
C PRO A 159 -4.93 -6.82 61.54
N ALA A 160 -5.83 -6.86 62.53
CA ALA A 160 -6.42 -5.65 63.11
C ALA A 160 -5.38 -4.92 63.97
N MET A 161 -4.61 -4.03 63.34
CA MET A 161 -3.55 -3.23 63.96
C MET A 161 -3.94 -1.75 63.92
N GLU A 162 -3.48 -0.96 64.89
CA GLU A 162 -3.60 0.50 64.81
C GLU A 162 -2.80 1.02 63.59
N SER A 163 -3.22 2.16 63.02
CA SER A 163 -2.57 2.74 61.85
C SER A 163 -1.14 3.18 62.18
N GLY A 164 -0.17 2.30 61.93
CA GLY A 164 1.26 2.49 62.19
C GLY A 164 2.16 1.99 61.06
N ALA A 165 3.48 2.06 61.25
CA ALA A 165 4.47 1.72 60.22
C ALA A 165 4.36 0.25 59.74
N VAL A 166 4.07 -0.68 60.65
CA VAL A 166 3.91 -2.11 60.33
C VAL A 166 2.68 -2.35 59.43
N SER A 167 1.57 -1.66 59.72
CA SER A 167 0.36 -1.69 58.88
C SER A 167 0.65 -1.18 57.47
N ALA A 168 1.44 -0.11 57.34
CA ALA A 168 1.88 0.42 56.05
C ALA A 168 2.76 -0.58 55.28
N TRP A 169 3.65 -1.32 55.95
CA TRP A 169 4.47 -2.35 55.31
C TRP A 169 3.63 -3.52 54.79
N ILE A 170 2.67 -4.01 55.59
CA ILE A 170 1.74 -5.07 55.16
C ILE A 170 0.96 -4.62 53.93
N GLN A 171 0.46 -3.39 53.93
CA GLN A 171 -0.28 -2.84 52.79
C GLN A 171 0.61 -2.73 51.53
N ALA A 172 1.85 -2.23 51.68
CA ALA A 172 2.79 -2.13 50.58
C ALA A 172 3.12 -3.50 49.95
N ILE A 173 3.26 -4.55 50.76
CA ILE A 173 3.47 -5.93 50.28
C ILE A 173 2.26 -6.44 49.49
N ARG A 174 1.03 -6.17 49.98
CA ARG A 174 -0.20 -6.56 49.29
C ARG A 174 -0.36 -5.82 47.96
N ASP A 175 -0.05 -4.52 47.93
CA ASP A 175 -0.09 -3.72 46.71
C ASP A 175 0.97 -4.17 45.69
N LEU A 176 2.11 -4.69 46.14
CA LEU A 176 3.12 -5.30 45.27
C LEU A 176 2.63 -6.62 44.67
N ASP A 177 2.01 -7.50 45.46
CA ASP A 177 1.44 -8.77 44.98
C ASP A 177 0.30 -8.56 43.99
N GLU A 178 -0.60 -7.61 44.28
CA GLU A 178 -1.70 -7.28 43.36
C GLU A 178 -1.18 -6.73 42.03
N ARG A 179 -0.20 -5.82 42.06
CA ARG A 179 0.47 -5.34 40.83
C ARG A 179 1.19 -6.46 40.08
N ARG A 180 1.82 -7.40 40.79
CA ARG A 180 2.44 -8.59 40.18
C ARG A 180 1.41 -9.42 39.43
N LYS A 181 0.26 -9.70 40.04
CA LYS A 181 -0.84 -10.47 39.43
C LYS A 181 -1.42 -9.77 38.21
N GLN A 182 -1.66 -8.47 38.30
CA GLN A 182 -2.15 -7.67 37.17
C GLN A 182 -1.15 -7.67 36.01
N SER A 183 0.14 -7.53 36.31
CA SER A 183 1.22 -7.58 35.31
C SER A 183 1.31 -8.97 34.65
N GLU A 184 1.21 -10.04 35.44
CA GLU A 184 1.22 -11.41 34.93
C GLU A 184 0.02 -11.69 34.03
N GLY A 185 -1.18 -11.25 34.42
CA GLY A 185 -2.38 -11.32 33.58
C GLY A 185 -2.26 -10.54 32.27
N ALA A 186 -1.72 -9.32 32.33
CA ALA A 186 -1.46 -8.51 31.14
C ALA A 186 -0.44 -9.20 30.21
N ARG A 187 0.62 -9.79 30.77
CA ARG A 187 1.64 -10.52 30.00
C ARG A 187 1.03 -11.73 29.28
N VAL A 188 0.23 -12.54 29.98
CA VAL A 188 -0.46 -13.68 29.37
C VAL A 188 -1.42 -13.24 28.26
N GLY A 189 -2.12 -12.12 28.45
CA GLY A 189 -2.97 -11.53 27.42
C GLY A 189 -2.20 -11.10 26.16
N LEU A 190 -1.07 -10.42 26.33
CA LEU A 190 -0.20 -10.01 25.23
C LEU A 190 0.42 -11.22 24.51
N ASP A 191 0.86 -12.25 25.25
CA ASP A 191 1.40 -13.47 24.67
C ASP A 191 0.35 -14.21 23.81
N ALA A 192 -0.90 -14.24 24.26
CA ALA A 192 -2.00 -14.80 23.49
C ALA A 192 -2.28 -13.99 22.21
N GLU A 193 -2.25 -12.66 22.30
CA GLU A 193 -2.46 -11.78 21.16
C GLU A 193 -1.32 -11.89 20.13
N LEU A 194 -0.07 -12.00 20.57
CA LEU A 194 1.09 -12.24 19.72
C LEU A 194 0.96 -13.55 18.95
N ARG A 195 0.63 -14.65 19.62
CA ARG A 195 0.42 -15.96 18.96
C ARG A 195 -0.71 -15.92 17.93
N ASN A 196 -1.78 -15.18 18.22
CA ASN A 196 -2.88 -15.00 17.28
C ASN A 196 -2.42 -14.21 16.04
N ARG A 197 -1.64 -13.13 16.23
CA ARG A 197 -1.06 -12.37 15.12
C ARG A 197 -0.07 -13.20 14.31
N GLU A 198 0.77 -14.01 14.93
CA GLU A 198 1.69 -14.92 14.25
C GLU A 198 0.93 -15.93 13.36
N THR A 199 -0.16 -16.49 13.89
CA THR A 199 -1.03 -17.41 13.13
C THR A 199 -1.66 -16.71 11.93
N LEU A 200 -2.14 -15.47 12.11
CA LEU A 200 -2.72 -14.68 11.02
C LEU A 200 -1.69 -14.35 9.94
N VAL A 201 -0.49 -13.92 10.33
CA VAL A 201 0.62 -13.64 9.40
C VAL A 201 1.00 -14.88 8.62
N GLY A 202 1.08 -16.05 9.27
CA GLY A 202 1.32 -17.32 8.60
C GLY A 202 0.29 -17.62 7.52
N ARG A 203 -1.01 -17.45 7.82
CA ARG A 203 -2.10 -17.65 6.84
C ARG A 203 -2.00 -16.67 5.67
N LEU A 204 -1.84 -15.37 5.94
CA LEU A 204 -1.72 -14.36 4.89
C LEU A 204 -0.50 -14.59 3.99
N THR A 205 0.58 -15.14 4.55
CA THR A 205 1.78 -15.49 3.78
C THR A 205 1.49 -16.66 2.84
N GLN A 206 0.82 -17.70 3.34
CA GLN A 206 0.41 -18.84 2.53
C GLN A 206 -0.57 -18.44 1.41
N ASP A 207 -1.53 -17.57 1.70
CA ASP A 207 -2.47 -17.05 0.70
C ASP A 207 -1.76 -16.24 -0.38
N LEU A 208 -0.77 -15.42 0.02
CA LEU A 208 0.05 -14.65 -0.92
C LEU A 208 0.88 -15.56 -1.83
N GLU A 209 1.51 -16.59 -1.29
CA GLU A 209 2.27 -17.58 -2.07
C GLU A 209 1.38 -18.30 -3.09
N ALA A 210 0.17 -18.71 -2.69
CA ALA A 210 -0.81 -19.33 -3.58
C ALA A 210 -1.22 -18.38 -4.71
N SER A 211 -1.52 -17.11 -4.38
CA SER A 211 -1.89 -16.10 -5.37
C SER A 211 -0.75 -15.80 -6.36
N VAL A 212 0.50 -15.74 -5.87
CA VAL A 212 1.68 -15.57 -6.73
C VAL A 212 1.83 -16.74 -7.69
N GLN A 213 1.57 -17.97 -7.24
CA GLN A 213 1.67 -19.15 -8.09
C GLN A 213 0.57 -19.18 -9.17
N GLU A 214 -0.65 -18.80 -8.80
CA GLU A 214 -1.75 -18.64 -9.76
C GLU A 214 -1.45 -17.56 -10.80
N ALA A 215 -0.93 -16.40 -10.38
CA ALA A 215 -0.54 -15.32 -11.27
C ALA A 215 0.55 -15.76 -12.26
N LYS A 216 1.55 -16.54 -11.82
CA LYS A 216 2.57 -17.12 -12.70
C LYS A 216 1.95 -18.07 -13.72
N SER A 217 1.02 -18.93 -13.31
CA SER A 217 0.30 -19.83 -14.21
C SER A 217 -0.47 -19.06 -15.28
N LEU A 218 -1.26 -18.06 -14.88
CA LEU A 218 -2.00 -17.20 -15.79
C LEU A 218 -1.08 -16.41 -16.74
N GLN A 219 0.09 -15.98 -16.26
CA GLN A 219 1.09 -15.31 -17.10
C GLN A 219 1.63 -16.23 -18.20
N MET A 220 1.88 -17.51 -17.90
CA MET A 220 2.30 -18.48 -18.90
C MET A 220 1.21 -18.69 -19.95
N ILE A 221 -0.03 -18.92 -19.52
CA ILE A 221 -1.19 -19.08 -20.42
C ILE A 221 -1.36 -17.86 -21.32
N SER A 222 -1.26 -16.65 -20.76
CA SER A 222 -1.36 -15.42 -21.55
C SER A 222 -0.26 -15.29 -22.59
N ARG A 223 0.97 -15.69 -22.28
CA ARG A 223 2.08 -15.70 -23.26
C ARG A 223 1.85 -16.72 -24.37
N ASP A 224 1.31 -17.87 -24.03
CA ASP A 224 0.99 -18.91 -25.00
C ASP A 224 -0.12 -18.48 -25.96
N LEU A 225 -1.21 -17.89 -25.42
CA LEU A 225 -2.28 -17.31 -26.24
C LEU A 225 -1.77 -16.18 -27.13
N GLN A 226 -0.88 -15.31 -26.64
CA GLN A 226 -0.27 -14.26 -27.47
C GLN A 226 0.53 -14.83 -28.64
N ARG A 227 1.26 -15.94 -28.42
CA ARG A 227 1.98 -16.64 -29.48
C ARG A 227 1.02 -17.20 -30.52
N GLU A 228 -0.05 -17.83 -30.07
CA GLU A 228 -1.07 -18.44 -30.94
C GLU A 228 -1.81 -17.38 -31.78
N VAL A 229 -2.18 -16.25 -31.17
CA VAL A 229 -2.71 -15.09 -31.89
C VAL A 229 -1.72 -14.57 -32.94
N GLY A 230 -0.42 -14.55 -32.63
CA GLY A 230 0.63 -14.21 -33.59
C GLY A 230 0.66 -15.15 -34.79
N LEU A 231 0.54 -16.47 -34.56
CA LEU A 231 0.47 -17.47 -35.61
C LEU A 231 -0.77 -17.28 -36.49
N TYR A 232 -1.94 -17.06 -35.89
CA TYR A 232 -3.17 -16.83 -36.65
C TYR A 232 -3.10 -15.54 -37.47
N ARG A 233 -2.54 -14.46 -36.94
CA ARG A 233 -2.33 -13.21 -37.71
C ARG A 233 -1.43 -13.45 -38.92
N ALA A 234 -0.34 -14.21 -38.75
CA ALA A 234 0.55 -14.55 -39.87
C ALA A 234 -0.16 -15.41 -40.93
N ALA A 235 -1.00 -16.37 -40.52
CA ALA A 235 -1.79 -17.19 -41.43
C ALA A 235 -2.81 -16.34 -42.23
N VAL A 236 -3.50 -15.41 -41.56
CA VAL A 236 -4.41 -14.47 -42.22
C VAL A 236 -3.66 -13.61 -43.23
N GLY A 237 -2.47 -13.11 -42.90
CA GLY A 237 -1.65 -12.34 -43.84
C GLY A 237 -1.26 -13.15 -45.10
N LYS A 238 -0.94 -14.44 -44.95
CA LYS A 238 -0.70 -15.33 -46.09
C LYS A 238 -1.95 -15.53 -46.94
N SER A 239 -3.12 -15.65 -46.32
CA SER A 239 -4.39 -15.78 -47.04
C SER A 239 -4.73 -14.51 -47.83
N ASP A 240 -4.46 -13.33 -47.28
CA ASP A 240 -4.62 -12.05 -47.96
C ASP A 240 -3.71 -11.96 -49.20
N GLU A 241 -2.44 -12.37 -49.06
CA GLU A 241 -1.49 -12.41 -50.17
C GLU A 241 -1.93 -13.39 -51.28
N LEU A 242 -2.40 -14.59 -50.91
CA LEU A 242 -2.95 -15.53 -51.87
C LEU A 242 -4.19 -14.97 -52.59
N SER A 243 -5.04 -14.24 -51.88
CA SER A 243 -6.23 -13.61 -52.46
C SER A 243 -5.85 -12.57 -53.52
N LYS A 244 -4.85 -11.72 -53.24
CA LYS A 244 -4.32 -10.75 -54.22
C LYS A 244 -3.72 -11.44 -55.45
N ARG A 245 -3.03 -12.58 -55.26
CA ARG A 245 -2.50 -13.36 -56.39
C ARG A 245 -3.62 -13.95 -57.25
N ILE A 246 -4.71 -14.40 -56.64
CA ILE A 246 -5.89 -14.89 -57.37
C ILE A 246 -6.52 -13.75 -58.18
N GLU A 247 -6.68 -12.56 -57.60
CA GLU A 247 -7.20 -11.37 -58.30
C GLU A 247 -6.32 -10.98 -59.49
N ALA A 248 -4.99 -11.03 -59.33
CA ALA A 248 -4.06 -10.78 -60.43
C ALA A 248 -4.23 -11.79 -61.58
N PHE A 249 -4.31 -13.10 -61.25
CA PHE A 249 -4.55 -14.13 -62.26
C PHE A 249 -5.91 -13.99 -62.94
N ASP A 250 -6.97 -13.61 -62.22
CA ASP A 250 -8.27 -13.33 -62.82
C ASP A 250 -8.19 -12.17 -63.84
N GLY A 251 -7.42 -11.12 -63.52
CA GLY A 251 -7.11 -10.03 -64.43
C GLY A 251 -6.40 -10.50 -65.72
N GLU A 252 -5.33 -11.28 -65.58
CA GLU A 252 -4.58 -11.86 -66.70
C GLU A 252 -5.48 -12.76 -67.58
N VAL A 253 -6.31 -13.60 -66.96
CA VAL A 253 -7.25 -14.48 -67.69
C VAL A 253 -8.26 -13.65 -68.48
N LYS A 254 -8.80 -12.57 -67.90
CA LYS A 254 -9.71 -11.66 -68.61
C LYS A 254 -9.04 -10.97 -69.79
N GLU A 255 -7.79 -10.56 -69.66
CA GLU A 255 -7.02 -9.98 -70.77
C GLU A 255 -6.82 -10.98 -71.91
N ILE A 256 -6.36 -12.20 -71.58
CA ILE A 256 -6.20 -13.29 -72.56
C ILE A 256 -7.53 -13.60 -73.27
N ALA A 257 -8.62 -13.68 -72.50
CA ALA A 257 -9.95 -13.90 -73.05
C ALA A 257 -10.36 -12.77 -74.02
N GLY A 258 -10.04 -11.52 -73.68
CA GLY A 258 -10.25 -10.35 -74.54
C GLY A 258 -9.46 -10.43 -75.86
N ILE A 259 -8.17 -10.78 -75.79
CA ILE A 259 -7.31 -10.97 -76.96
C ILE A 259 -7.84 -12.11 -77.84
N LEU A 260 -8.24 -13.22 -77.23
CA LEU A 260 -8.79 -14.38 -77.95
C LEU A 260 -10.09 -14.01 -78.66
N ALA A 261 -11.00 -13.30 -77.99
CA ALA A 261 -12.23 -12.80 -78.60
C ALA A 261 -11.97 -11.82 -79.75
N GLN A 262 -10.97 -10.93 -79.62
CA GLN A 262 -10.55 -10.05 -80.72
C GLN A 262 -10.01 -10.85 -81.91
N LYS A 263 -9.15 -11.85 -81.66
CA LYS A 263 -8.61 -12.71 -82.72
C LYS A 263 -9.71 -13.54 -83.40
N SER A 264 -10.68 -14.07 -82.65
CA SER A 264 -11.84 -14.79 -83.21
C SER A 264 -12.60 -13.92 -84.21
N ARG A 265 -12.96 -12.69 -83.81
CA ARG A 265 -13.64 -11.73 -84.70
C ARG A 265 -12.85 -11.43 -85.98
N ARG A 266 -11.52 -11.32 -85.88
CA ARG A 266 -10.66 -11.13 -87.05
C ARG A 266 -10.68 -12.35 -87.98
N LEU A 267 -10.62 -13.56 -87.43
CA LEU A 267 -10.70 -14.80 -88.22
C LEU A 267 -12.05 -14.97 -88.89
N GLU A 268 -13.15 -14.65 -88.20
CA GLU A 268 -14.50 -14.61 -88.77
C GLU A 268 -14.57 -13.63 -89.95
N GLY A 269 -14.04 -12.42 -89.80
CA GLY A 269 -13.96 -11.44 -90.89
C GLY A 269 -13.13 -11.95 -92.09
N VAL A 270 -12.01 -12.64 -91.86
CA VAL A 270 -11.25 -13.28 -92.94
C VAL A 270 -12.09 -14.37 -93.62
N ALA A 271 -12.78 -15.21 -92.85
CA ALA A 271 -13.64 -16.25 -93.40
C ALA A 271 -14.78 -15.66 -94.25
N ASP A 272 -15.37 -14.53 -93.84
CA ASP A 272 -16.36 -13.78 -94.63
C ASP A 272 -15.77 -13.30 -95.96
N THR A 273 -14.61 -12.65 -95.92
CA THR A 273 -13.96 -12.19 -97.16
C THR A 273 -13.60 -13.34 -98.10
N CYS A 274 -13.17 -14.50 -97.57
CA CYS A 274 -12.95 -15.70 -98.39
C CYS A 274 -14.24 -16.22 -99.02
N ARG A 275 -15.37 -16.19 -98.30
CA ARG A 275 -16.68 -16.56 -98.84
C ARG A 275 -17.13 -15.62 -99.95
N ASP A 276 -16.93 -14.32 -99.79
CA ASP A 276 -17.25 -13.32 -100.80
C ASP A 276 -16.42 -13.49 -102.08
N VAL A 277 -15.11 -13.70 -101.94
CA VAL A 277 -14.22 -13.99 -103.08
C VAL A 277 -14.64 -15.28 -103.80
N ALA A 278 -14.97 -16.34 -103.05
CA ALA A 278 -15.45 -17.58 -103.64
C ALA A 278 -16.78 -17.40 -104.40
N ALA A 279 -17.68 -16.55 -103.88
CA ALA A 279 -18.94 -16.21 -104.55
C ALA A 279 -18.70 -15.40 -105.83
N LEU A 280 -17.80 -14.41 -105.81
CA LEU A 280 -17.41 -13.63 -106.99
C LEU A 280 -16.79 -14.52 -108.08
N LEU A 281 -15.87 -15.41 -107.73
CA LEU A 281 -15.28 -16.37 -108.67
C LEU A 281 -16.35 -17.29 -109.29
N LYS A 282 -17.32 -17.76 -108.51
CA LYS A 282 -18.45 -18.53 -109.04
C LYS A 282 -19.33 -17.73 -110.01
N SER A 283 -19.45 -16.42 -109.81
CA SER A 283 -20.22 -15.55 -110.71
C SER A 283 -19.48 -15.28 -112.02
N LEU A 284 -18.15 -15.12 -111.98
CA LEU A 284 -17.29 -14.92 -113.16
C LEU A 284 -17.20 -16.18 -114.04
N GLY A 285 -17.21 -17.37 -113.43
CA GLY A 285 -17.22 -18.65 -114.17
C GLY A 285 -18.57 -19.02 -114.81
N LYS A 286 -19.59 -18.17 -114.69
CA LYS A 286 -20.91 -18.33 -115.33
C LYS A 286 -21.15 -17.35 -116.48
N ALA A 287 -20.12 -16.60 -116.89
CA ALA A 287 -20.12 -15.73 -118.07
C ALA A 287 -19.57 -16.47 -119.30
#